data_AF-A0A2T1GH98-F1
#
_entry.id   AF-A0A2T1GH98-F1
#
_cell.length_a   1.000
_cell.length_b   1.000
_cell.length_c   1.000
_cell.angle_alpha   90.00
_cell.angle_beta   90.00
_cell.angle_gamma   90.00
#
_symmetry.space_group_name_H-M   'P 1'
#
loop_
_entity.id
_entity.type
_entity.pdbx_description
1 polymer ?
#
loop_
_entity_poly.entity_id
_entity_poly.type
_entity_poly.pdbx_seq_one_letter_code
_entity_poly.pdbx_strand_id
1 'polypeptide(L)'
;MTPTKALNAQEWESHLGYFYGSENSYYRRTPLGRIDYTDGIRFLEQHGCYWLIDAIASYQNTEFKAQDDRQFWKLTVDLQTQQAQLICDDGNGNIRVNKEINYTDFPLPELKIYVEIGDRVFLCLMSEY
;
A
#
# COMPACT_ATOMS: atom_id res chain seq x y z
N MET A 1 -16.27 16.85 -15.36
CA MET A 1 -15.67 16.22 -14.17
C MET A 1 -16.82 15.86 -13.25
N THR A 2 -17.26 14.60 -13.29
CA THR A 2 -18.23 14.10 -12.31
C THR A 2 -17.56 14.14 -10.94
N PRO A 3 -18.24 14.62 -9.88
CA PRO A 3 -17.72 14.41 -8.53
C PRO A 3 -17.64 12.91 -8.32
N THR A 4 -16.42 12.38 -8.19
CA THR A 4 -16.21 10.99 -7.79
C THR A 4 -16.88 10.86 -6.43
N LYS A 5 -18.04 10.20 -6.40
CA LYS A 5 -18.76 9.91 -5.17
C LYS A 5 -17.78 9.18 -4.25
N ALA A 6 -17.61 9.67 -3.03
CA ALA A 6 -16.80 8.98 -2.03
C ALA A 6 -17.40 7.58 -1.85
N LEU A 7 -16.60 6.55 -2.17
CA LEU A 7 -17.00 5.16 -2.02
C LEU A 7 -17.16 4.86 -0.53
N ASN A 8 -18.21 4.12 -0.18
CA ASN A 8 -18.39 3.64 1.18
C ASN A 8 -17.52 2.40 1.46
N ALA A 9 -17.37 2.01 2.73
CA ALA A 9 -16.51 0.89 3.13
C ALA A 9 -16.84 -0.43 2.39
N GLN A 10 -18.12 -0.71 2.13
CA GLN A 10 -18.52 -1.95 1.46
C GLN A 10 -18.14 -1.94 -0.03
N GLU A 11 -18.18 -0.78 -0.69
CA GLU A 11 -17.67 -0.61 -2.05
C GLU A 11 -16.14 -0.80 -2.08
N TRP A 12 -15.42 -0.28 -1.08
CA TRP A 12 -13.98 -0.49 -0.94
C TRP A 12 -13.60 -1.97 -0.76
N GLU A 13 -14.27 -2.68 0.15
CA GLU A 13 -14.03 -4.12 0.34
C GLU A 13 -14.33 -4.91 -0.93
N SER A 14 -15.41 -4.55 -1.63
CA SER A 14 -15.76 -5.19 -2.90
C SER A 14 -14.66 -4.95 -3.93
N HIS A 15 -14.26 -3.70 -4.17
CA HIS A 15 -13.20 -3.38 -5.13
C HIS A 15 -11.87 -4.07 -4.78
N LEU A 16 -11.42 -3.98 -3.53
CA LEU A 16 -10.19 -4.62 -3.09
C LEU A 16 -10.24 -6.15 -3.13
N GLY A 17 -11.43 -6.74 -2.97
CA GLY A 17 -11.66 -8.18 -3.09
C GLY A 17 -11.74 -8.69 -4.54
N TYR A 18 -12.01 -7.80 -5.52
CA TYR A 18 -12.05 -8.15 -6.94
C TYR A 18 -10.70 -8.06 -7.66
N PHE A 19 -9.68 -7.52 -7.01
CA PHE A 19 -8.34 -7.51 -7.58
C PHE A 19 -7.67 -8.88 -7.35
N TYR A 20 -7.68 -9.72 -8.38
CA TYR A 20 -6.98 -11.01 -8.46
C TYR A 20 -6.26 -11.12 -9.81
N GLY A 21 -4.97 -11.48 -9.80
CA GLY A 21 -4.19 -11.74 -11.00
C GLY A 21 -4.13 -10.55 -11.97
N SER A 22 -3.62 -9.40 -11.53
CA SER A 22 -3.57 -8.18 -12.33
C SER A 22 -2.71 -8.38 -13.58
N GLU A 23 -3.32 -8.22 -14.76
CA GLU A 23 -2.64 -8.32 -16.05
C GLU A 23 -1.90 -7.00 -16.41
N ASN A 24 -2.26 -5.90 -15.76
CA ASN A 24 -1.68 -4.58 -16.01
C ASN A 24 -0.69 -4.19 -14.92
N SER A 25 0.49 -3.76 -15.34
CA SER A 25 1.47 -3.10 -14.48
C SER A 25 1.53 -1.60 -14.82
N TYR A 26 1.38 -0.77 -13.81
CA TYR A 26 1.57 0.67 -13.88
C TYR A 26 2.90 1.03 -13.25
N TYR A 27 3.36 2.26 -13.51
CA TYR A 27 4.54 2.77 -12.84
C TYR A 27 4.37 4.22 -12.45
N ARG A 28 4.95 4.58 -11.31
CA ARG A 28 5.07 5.95 -10.83
C ARG A 28 6.54 6.26 -10.66
N ARG A 29 6.95 7.42 -11.19
CA ARG A 29 8.23 8.03 -10.84
C ARG A 29 8.02 8.87 -9.60
N THR A 30 8.75 8.53 -8.54
CA THR A 30 8.88 9.32 -7.34
C THR A 30 10.28 9.95 -7.33
N PRO A 31 10.53 11.00 -6.52
CA PRO A 31 11.90 11.50 -6.30
C PRO A 31 12.88 10.41 -5.80
N LEU A 32 12.34 9.32 -5.25
CA LEU A 32 13.07 8.21 -4.65
C LEU A 32 13.30 7.03 -5.62
N GLY A 33 12.76 7.11 -6.84
CA GLY A 33 12.91 6.07 -7.85
C GLY A 33 11.61 5.72 -8.58
N ARG A 34 11.71 4.73 -9.47
CA ARG A 34 10.56 4.14 -10.15
C ARG A 34 9.97 3.03 -9.29
N ILE A 35 8.66 3.08 -9.11
CA ILE A 35 7.88 2.03 -8.45
C ILE A 35 6.84 1.53 -9.44
N ASP A 36 6.85 0.23 -9.70
CA ASP A 36 5.87 -0.46 -10.52
C ASP A 36 4.76 -1.03 -9.60
N TYR A 37 3.51 -1.06 -10.04
CA TYR A 37 2.39 -1.52 -9.20
C TYR A 37 1.16 -1.99 -9.98
N THR A 38 0.29 -2.74 -9.29
CA THR A 38 -0.94 -3.35 -9.84
C THR A 38 -2.14 -2.40 -9.89
N ASP A 39 -3.21 -2.83 -10.55
CA ASP A 39 -4.51 -2.13 -10.57
C ASP A 39 -5.03 -1.83 -9.15
N GLY A 40 -4.87 -2.75 -8.19
CA GLY A 40 -5.29 -2.52 -6.79
C GLY A 40 -4.59 -1.34 -6.12
N ILE A 41 -3.28 -1.20 -6.34
CA ILE A 41 -2.51 -0.05 -5.82
C ILE A 41 -2.85 1.24 -6.57
N ARG A 42 -3.13 1.14 -7.88
CA ARG A 42 -3.61 2.27 -8.67
C ARG A 42 -4.96 2.77 -8.16
N PHE A 43 -5.85 1.88 -7.77
CA PHE A 43 -7.13 2.24 -7.16
C PHE A 43 -6.93 3.03 -5.86
N LEU A 44 -6.01 2.60 -4.97
CA LEU A 44 -5.65 3.37 -3.78
C LEU A 44 -5.19 4.79 -4.12
N GLU A 45 -4.32 4.94 -5.12
CA GLU A 45 -3.85 6.25 -5.58
C GLU A 45 -5.00 7.15 -6.04
N GLN A 46 -5.87 6.64 -6.91
CA GLN A 46 -6.99 7.38 -7.50
C GLN A 46 -8.03 7.81 -6.46
N HIS A 47 -8.09 7.11 -5.33
CA HIS A 47 -8.99 7.37 -4.22
C HIS A 47 -8.29 8.06 -3.03
N GLY A 48 -7.19 8.79 -3.27
CA GLY A 48 -6.60 9.70 -2.28
C GLY A 48 -5.61 9.05 -1.30
N CYS A 49 -5.28 7.77 -1.47
CA CYS A 49 -4.32 7.05 -0.63
C CYS A 49 -2.89 7.10 -1.19
N TYR A 50 -2.56 8.15 -1.96
CA TYR A 50 -1.21 8.37 -2.50
C TYR A 50 -0.15 8.50 -1.40
N TRP A 51 -0.54 8.96 -0.21
CA TRP A 51 0.33 9.10 0.96
C TRP A 51 0.85 7.74 1.45
N LEU A 52 0.06 6.67 1.30
CA LEU A 52 0.46 5.33 1.71
C LEU A 52 1.55 4.80 0.78
N ILE A 53 1.37 5.02 -0.53
CA ILE A 53 2.35 4.67 -1.55
C ILE A 53 3.65 5.45 -1.33
N ASP A 54 3.56 6.75 -1.04
CA ASP A 54 4.73 7.59 -0.74
C ASP A 54 5.43 7.17 0.56
N ALA A 55 4.65 6.83 1.60
CA ALA A 55 5.19 6.30 2.84
C ALA A 55 5.98 5.02 2.61
N ILE A 56 5.42 4.04 1.90
CA ILE A 56 6.11 2.78 1.57
C ILE A 56 7.35 3.06 0.70
N ALA A 57 7.22 3.91 -0.32
CA ALA A 57 8.30 4.34 -1.21
C ALA A 57 9.49 4.94 -0.46
N SER A 58 9.22 5.73 0.60
CA SER A 58 10.25 6.35 1.44
C SER A 58 11.20 5.34 2.09
N TYR A 59 10.73 4.13 2.38
CA TYR A 59 11.55 3.06 2.94
C TYR A 59 12.35 2.30 1.88
N GLN A 60 11.98 2.40 0.60
CA GLN A 60 12.62 1.65 -0.50
C GLN A 60 13.95 2.26 -0.95
N ASN A 61 14.28 3.48 -0.51
CA ASN A 61 15.57 4.11 -0.81
C ASN A 61 16.51 4.15 0.41
N THR A 62 16.27 3.29 1.40
CA THR A 62 17.08 3.18 2.62
C THR A 62 17.79 1.83 2.66
N GLU A 63 18.73 1.66 3.59
CA GLU A 63 19.41 0.37 3.84
C GLU A 63 18.43 -0.78 4.11
N PHE A 64 17.18 -0.46 4.49
CA PHE A 64 16.08 -1.40 4.63
C PHE A 64 15.83 -2.22 3.35
N LYS A 65 15.94 -1.61 2.16
CA LYS A 65 15.79 -2.31 0.88
C LYS A 65 16.84 -3.42 0.69
N ALA A 66 18.03 -3.28 1.27
CA ALA A 66 19.13 -4.21 1.07
C ALA A 66 19.02 -5.48 1.93
N GLN A 67 18.10 -5.52 2.91
CA GLN A 67 18.00 -6.63 3.87
C GLN A 67 16.95 -7.67 3.48
N ASP A 68 15.90 -7.25 2.78
CA ASP A 68 14.74 -8.10 2.52
C ASP A 68 14.28 -7.94 1.06
N ASP A 69 14.37 -9.00 0.25
CA ASP A 69 13.87 -9.02 -1.14
C ASP A 69 12.33 -8.94 -1.21
N ARG A 70 11.66 -9.16 -0.07
CA ARG A 70 10.20 -9.21 0.07
C ARG A 70 9.78 -8.54 1.37
N GLN A 71 8.76 -7.69 1.29
CA GLN A 71 8.27 -6.95 2.44
C GLN A 71 6.75 -7.04 2.52
N PHE A 72 6.24 -7.28 3.73
CA PHE A 72 4.82 -7.37 4.02
C PHE A 72 4.39 -6.14 4.80
N TRP A 73 3.70 -5.23 4.12
CA TRP A 73 3.19 -4.00 4.70
C TRP A 73 1.75 -4.18 5.15
N LYS A 74 1.48 -3.87 6.41
CA LYS A 74 0.15 -3.89 7.01
C LYS A 74 -0.20 -2.52 7.53
N LEU A 75 -1.27 -1.94 7.00
CA LEU A 75 -1.91 -0.75 7.55
C LEU A 75 -3.09 -1.21 8.42
N THR A 76 -3.11 -0.78 9.68
CA THR A 76 -4.26 -0.95 10.58
C THR A 76 -4.80 0.41 10.94
N VAL A 77 -6.10 0.62 10.76
CA VAL A 77 -6.76 1.91 10.99
C VAL A 77 -7.76 1.77 12.13
N ASP A 78 -7.64 2.67 13.10
CA ASP A 78 -8.67 2.90 14.10
C ASP A 78 -9.72 3.85 13.52
N LEU A 79 -10.86 3.28 13.11
CA LEU A 79 -11.93 4.04 12.46
C LEU A 79 -12.64 5.04 13.40
N GLN A 80 -12.47 4.91 14.73
CA GLN A 80 -13.09 5.83 15.69
C GLN A 80 -12.28 7.12 15.83
N THR A 81 -10.96 7.00 15.82
CA THR A 81 -10.01 8.10 16.02
C THR A 81 -9.38 8.58 14.71
N GLN A 82 -9.61 7.87 13.61
CA GLN A 82 -8.98 8.07 12.31
C GLN A 82 -7.44 8.02 12.35
N GLN A 83 -6.89 7.31 13.33
CA GLN A 83 -5.45 7.05 13.44
C GLN A 83 -5.11 5.73 12.75
N ALA A 84 -3.88 5.57 12.32
CA ALA A 84 -3.42 4.32 11.73
C ALA A 84 -2.02 3.95 12.17
N GLN A 85 -1.72 2.67 12.02
CA GLN A 85 -0.40 2.10 12.24
C GLN A 85 0.03 1.37 10.97
N LEU A 86 1.18 1.75 10.44
CA LEU A 86 1.81 1.11 9.29
C LEU A 86 2.98 0.27 9.77
N ILE A 87 2.86 -1.04 9.62
CA ILE A 87 3.87 -2.02 10.02
C ILE A 87 4.46 -2.68 8.78
N CYS A 88 5.77 -2.90 8.79
CA CYS A 88 6.44 -3.77 7.82
C CYS A 88 7.06 -4.97 8.52
N ASP A 89 6.81 -6.16 7.98
CA ASP A 89 7.37 -7.45 8.38
C ASP A 89 8.20 -8.06 7.24
N ASP A 90 9.22 -8.86 7.58
CA ASP A 90 10.10 -9.57 6.64
C ASP A 90 9.58 -10.95 6.21
N GLY A 91 8.36 -11.33 6.62
CA GLY A 91 7.76 -12.63 6.37
C GLY A 91 8.15 -13.70 7.39
N ASN A 92 9.09 -13.41 8.31
CA ASN A 92 9.48 -14.29 9.41
C ASN A 92 8.93 -13.81 10.77
N GLY A 93 8.06 -12.80 10.77
CA GLY A 93 7.49 -12.21 11.98
C GLY A 93 8.37 -11.16 12.65
N ASN A 94 9.46 -10.71 12.01
CA ASN A 94 10.27 -9.63 12.55
C ASN A 94 9.73 -8.31 12.04
N ILE A 95 9.20 -7.50 12.95
CA ILE A 95 8.76 -6.15 12.64
C ILE A 95 9.99 -5.28 12.38
N ARG A 96 10.11 -4.80 11.15
CA ARG A 96 11.22 -3.93 10.71
C ARG A 96 10.86 -2.46 10.77
N VAL A 97 9.60 -2.14 10.48
CA VAL A 97 9.06 -0.79 10.52
C VAL A 97 7.78 -0.79 11.33
N ASN A 98 7.67 0.19 12.23
CA ASN A 98 6.43 0.52 12.89
C ASN A 98 6.30 2.05 12.85
N LYS A 99 5.28 2.53 12.12
CA LYS A 99 5.02 3.95 11.94
C LYS A 99 3.60 4.26 12.35
N GLU A 100 3.47 5.13 13.34
CA GLU A 100 2.19 5.71 13.74
C GLU A 100 1.80 6.84 12.79
N ILE A 101 0.53 6.86 12.43
CA ILE A 101 -0.10 7.82 11.53
C ILE A 101 -1.21 8.50 12.31
N ASN A 102 -0.98 9.75 12.68
CA ASN A 102 -1.90 10.52 13.53
C ASN A 102 -3.25 10.83 12.86
N TYR A 103 -3.33 10.72 11.53
CA TYR A 103 -4.57 10.93 10.79
C TYR A 103 -4.54 10.20 9.45
N THR A 104 -5.62 9.49 9.12
CA THR A 104 -5.88 8.89 7.81
C THR A 104 -7.35 9.00 7.44
N ASP A 105 -7.61 9.16 6.14
CA ASP A 105 -8.95 9.11 5.56
C ASP A 105 -9.28 7.72 4.98
N PHE A 106 -8.42 6.71 5.24
CA PHE A 106 -8.63 5.36 4.73
C PHE A 106 -9.84 4.71 5.41
N PRO A 107 -10.84 4.23 4.64
CA PRO A 107 -12.15 3.86 5.20
C PRO A 107 -12.23 2.42 5.73
N LEU A 108 -11.17 1.61 5.56
CA LEU A 108 -11.16 0.22 6.02
C LEU A 108 -10.25 0.04 7.25
N PRO A 109 -10.57 -0.91 8.14
CA PRO A 109 -9.78 -1.13 9.36
C PRO A 109 -8.41 -1.77 9.08
N GLU A 110 -8.25 -2.44 7.93
CA GLU A 110 -7.01 -3.12 7.56
C GLU A 110 -6.77 -3.07 6.05
N LEU A 111 -5.50 -2.94 5.67
CA LEU A 111 -5.03 -3.13 4.30
C LEU A 111 -3.65 -3.80 4.33
N LYS A 112 -3.44 -4.77 3.42
CA LYS A 112 -2.18 -5.47 3.27
C LYS A 112 -1.60 -5.26 1.88
N ILE A 113 -0.35 -4.83 1.84
CA ILE A 113 0.40 -4.56 0.62
C ILE A 113 1.66 -5.41 0.65
N TYR A 114 1.94 -6.06 -0.46
CA TYR A 114 3.19 -6.76 -0.69
C TYR A 114 4.12 -5.88 -1.54
N VAL A 115 5.39 -5.86 -1.16
CA VAL A 115 6.45 -5.22 -1.94
C VAL A 115 7.49 -6.26 -2.30
N GLU A 116 7.75 -6.39 -3.59
CA GLU A 116 8.86 -7.18 -4.11
C GLU A 116 9.99 -6.26 -4.54
N ILE A 117 11.20 -6.60 -4.08
CA ILE A 117 12.43 -5.90 -4.40
C ILE A 117 13.27 -6.82 -5.30
N GLY A 118 13.40 -6.42 -6.56
CA GLY A 118 14.33 -7.04 -7.51
C GLY A 118 15.10 -5.96 -8.29
N ASP A 119 15.17 -6.13 -9.61
CA ASP A 119 15.69 -5.09 -10.53
C ASP A 119 14.89 -3.77 -10.38
N ARG A 120 13.60 -3.90 -10.06
CA ARG A 120 12.69 -2.80 -9.75
C ARG A 120 11.91 -3.11 -8.48
N VAL A 121 11.32 -2.07 -7.90
CA VAL A 121 10.40 -2.18 -6.76
C VAL A 121 8.98 -2.35 -7.32
N PHE A 122 8.33 -3.44 -6.94
CA PHE A 122 6.96 -3.76 -7.35
C PHE A 122 6.01 -3.79 -6.14
N LEU A 123 4.87 -3.10 -6.21
CA LEU A 123 3.85 -3.06 -5.16
C LEU A 123 2.57 -3.75 -5.66
N CYS A 124 2.02 -4.66 -4.88
CA CYS A 124 0.69 -5.23 -5.13
C CYS A 124 -0.11 -5.42 -3.85
N LEU A 125 -1.42 -5.59 -3.98
CA LEU A 125 -2.23 -6.05 -2.86
C LEU A 125 -1.91 -7.51 -2.56
N MET A 126 -2.01 -7.91 -1.30
CA MET A 126 -1.83 -9.33 -0.93
C MET A 126 -2.82 -10.28 -1.61
N SER A 127 -3.99 -9.78 -2.04
CA SER A 127 -4.97 -10.57 -2.80
C SER A 127 -4.56 -10.79 -4.27
N GLU A 128 -3.62 -10.01 -4.79
CA GLU A 128 -3.14 -10.07 -6.17
C GLU A 128 -1.86 -10.90 -6.34
N TYR A 129 -1.19 -11.26 -5.23
CA TYR A 129 -0.02 -12.14 -5.17
C TYR A 129 -0.44 -13.60 -5.04
#